data_AF-A0AAD4C7U4-F1
#
_entry.id   AF-A0AAD4C7U4-F1
#
_cell.length_a   1.000
_cell.length_b   1.000
_cell.length_c   1.000
_cell.angle_alpha   90.00
_cell.angle_beta   90.00
_cell.angle_gamma   90.00
#
_symmetry.space_group_name_H-M   'P 1'
#
loop_
_entity.id
_entity.type
_entity.pdbx_description
1 polymer ?
#
loop_
_entity_poly.entity_id
_entity_poly.type
_entity_poly.pdbx_seq_one_letter_code
_entity_poly.pdbx_strand_id
1 'polypeptide(L)'
;KWAPKQGRITIKVFVPSTDDIWMFRVPQDISLTDFTSRVVGKLGFSVSFSGSVWDEPQYYFSKNDRFKSWVKGRIRFGRNLPIVAHV
;
A
#
# COMPACT_ATOMS: atom_id res chain seq x y z
N LYS A 1 -3.91 13.33 -11.76
CA LYS A 1 -2.49 12.98 -11.54
C LYS A 1 -2.32 12.42 -10.13
N TRP A 2 -1.64 11.28 -9.94
CA TRP A 2 -1.40 10.67 -8.62
C TRP A 2 -0.31 11.37 -7.77
N ALA A 3 -0.03 12.63 -8.10
CA ALA A 3 0.94 13.43 -7.37
C ALA A 3 0.47 13.67 -5.93
N PRO A 4 1.41 13.82 -4.98
CA PRO A 4 1.06 14.24 -3.63
C PRO A 4 0.26 15.54 -3.67
N LYS A 5 -0.81 15.61 -2.86
CA LYS A 5 -1.59 16.85 -2.64
C LYS A 5 -1.54 17.15 -1.15
N GLN A 6 -1.01 18.32 -0.78
CA GLN A 6 -0.79 18.72 0.62
C GLN A 6 0.05 17.69 1.40
N GLY A 7 1.15 17.22 0.82
CA GLY A 7 2.03 16.22 1.45
C GLY A 7 1.42 14.82 1.61
N ARG A 8 0.22 14.58 1.08
CA ARG A 8 -0.48 13.28 1.18
C ARG A 8 -0.57 12.58 -0.16
N ILE A 9 -0.43 11.26 -0.10
CA ILE A 9 -0.56 10.34 -1.23
C ILE A 9 -1.75 9.41 -1.04
N THR A 10 -2.23 8.84 -2.14
CA THR A 10 -3.19 7.72 -2.11
C THR A 10 -2.42 6.41 -2.29
N ILE A 11 -2.63 5.47 -1.37
CA ILE A 11 -2.25 4.07 -1.50
C ILE A 11 -3.53 3.25 -1.65
N LYS A 12 -3.59 2.41 -2.70
CA LYS A 12 -4.68 1.45 -2.88
C LYS A 12 -4.31 0.15 -2.18
N VAL A 13 -5.25 -0.47 -1.48
CA VAL A 13 -5.09 -1.75 -0.78
C VAL A 13 -6.11 -2.73 -1.34
N PHE A 14 -5.64 -3.79 -1.99
CA PHE A 14 -6.47 -4.90 -2.44
C PHE A 14 -6.52 -5.97 -1.37
N VAL A 15 -7.72 -6.45 -1.04
CA VAL A 15 -7.97 -7.51 -0.06
C VAL A 15 -8.56 -8.72 -0.80
N PRO A 16 -7.74 -9.74 -1.15
CA PRO A 16 -8.20 -10.84 -2.00
C PRO A 16 -9.35 -11.64 -1.40
N SER A 17 -9.42 -11.77 -0.07
CA SER A 17 -10.47 -12.54 0.61
C SER A 17 -11.86 -11.92 0.46
N THR A 18 -11.96 -10.63 0.14
CA THR A 18 -13.24 -9.93 -0.05
C THR A 18 -13.39 -9.34 -1.45
N ASP A 19 -12.40 -9.52 -2.34
CA ASP A 19 -12.32 -8.91 -3.66
C ASP A 19 -12.46 -7.37 -3.68
N ASP A 20 -12.10 -6.72 -2.57
CA ASP A 20 -12.25 -5.27 -2.40
C ASP A 20 -10.95 -4.50 -2.63
N ILE A 21 -11.07 -3.28 -3.17
CA ILE A 21 -9.97 -2.31 -3.21
C ILE A 21 -10.33 -1.07 -2.37
N TRP A 22 -9.54 -0.84 -1.32
CA TRP A 22 -9.65 0.31 -0.43
C TRP A 22 -8.64 1.41 -0.79
N MET A 23 -9.01 2.68 -0.61
CA MET A 23 -8.13 3.82 -0.86
C MET A 23 -7.78 4.54 0.45
N PHE A 24 -6.49 4.60 0.77
CA PHE A 24 -5.98 5.27 1.95
C PHE A 24 -5.24 6.55 1.56
N ARG A 25 -5.69 7.68 2.11
CA ARG A 25 -5.01 8.98 1.96
C ARG A 25 -4.08 9.22 3.15
N VAL A 26 -2.79 9.05 2.95
CA VAL A 26 -1.77 9.02 4.02
C VAL A 26 -0.65 10.03 3.74
N PRO A 27 0.11 10.45 4.77
CA PRO A 27 1.36 11.20 4.57
C PRO A 27 2.29 10.48 3.59
N GLN A 28 3.03 11.24 2.78
CA GLN A 28 3.95 10.70 1.78
C GLN A 28 5.09 9.88 2.38
N ASP A 29 5.45 10.16 3.63
CA ASP A 29 6.54 9.57 4.40
C ASP A 29 6.07 8.49 5.40
N ILE A 30 4.81 8.09 5.33
CA ILE A 30 4.19 7.07 6.20
C ILE A 30 5.08 5.83 6.34
N SER A 31 5.23 5.33 7.57
CA SER A 31 5.95 4.09 7.85
C SER A 31 5.07 2.86 7.59
N LEU A 32 5.69 1.69 7.41
CA LEU A 32 4.96 0.42 7.29
C LEU A 32 4.11 0.16 8.54
N THR A 33 4.64 0.41 9.73
CA THR A 33 3.93 0.22 11.01
C THR A 33 2.71 1.11 11.10
N ASP A 34 2.85 2.42 10.84
CA ASP A 34 1.72 3.36 10.91
C ASP A 34 0.69 3.08 9.83
N PHE A 35 1.14 2.67 8.63
CA PHE A 35 0.25 2.27 7.57
C PHE A 35 -0.55 1.02 7.95
N THR A 36 0.11 0.02 8.54
CA THR A 36 -0.53 -1.19 9.06
C THR A 36 -1.58 -0.84 10.10
N SER A 37 -1.25 -0.04 11.11
CA SER A 37 -2.21 0.39 12.13
C SER A 37 -3.43 1.11 11.55
N ARG A 38 -3.24 1.93 10.51
CA ARG A 38 -4.36 2.61 9.81
C ARG A 38 -5.25 1.64 9.04
N VAL A 39 -4.66 0.65 8.37
CA VAL A 39 -5.41 -0.36 7.62
C VAL A 39 -6.16 -1.28 8.58
N VAL A 40 -5.50 -1.79 9.63
CA VAL A 40 -6.13 -2.60 10.67
C VAL A 40 -7.28 -1.84 11.34
N GLY A 41 -7.06 -0.58 11.72
CA GLY A 41 -8.11 0.25 12.31
C GLY A 41 -9.29 0.53 11.38
N LYS A 42 -9.10 0.41 10.06
CA LYS A 42 -10.17 0.60 9.06
C LYS A 42 -10.88 -0.70 8.69
N LEU A 43 -10.14 -1.80 8.57
CA LEU A 43 -10.66 -3.11 8.14
C LEU A 43 -11.16 -3.97 9.30
N GLY A 44 -10.66 -3.75 10.51
CA GLY A 44 -11.07 -4.48 11.72
C GLY A 44 -10.36 -5.80 11.95
N PHE A 45 -9.33 -6.13 11.17
CA PHE A 45 -8.53 -7.35 11.32
C PHE A 45 -7.05 -7.08 11.02
N SER A 46 -6.18 -7.92 11.58
CA SER A 46 -4.74 -7.89 11.30
C SER A 46 -4.48 -8.24 9.84
N VAL A 47 -3.47 -7.58 9.26
CA VAL A 47 -3.07 -7.84 7.87
C VAL A 47 -1.56 -7.89 7.73
N SER A 48 -1.09 -8.75 6.83
CA SER A 48 0.27 -8.72 6.28
C SER A 48 0.24 -8.17 4.87
N PHE A 49 1.21 -7.34 4.51
CA PHE A 49 1.26 -6.77 3.17
C PHE A 49 2.26 -7.49 2.27
N SER A 50 1.87 -7.62 1.01
CA SER A 50 2.78 -7.94 -0.08
C SER A 50 2.61 -6.96 -1.22
N GLY A 51 3.69 -6.76 -1.96
CA GLY A 51 3.69 -5.92 -3.15
C GLY A 51 4.24 -6.71 -4.33
N SER A 52 3.86 -6.28 -5.52
CA SER A 52 4.65 -6.48 -6.71
C SER A 52 4.99 -5.14 -7.33
N VAL A 53 6.06 -5.15 -8.10
CA VAL A 53 6.52 -4.01 -8.88
C VAL A 53 6.51 -4.49 -10.34
N TRP A 54 5.31 -4.64 -10.93
CA TRP A 54 5.11 -5.35 -12.22
C TRP A 54 5.50 -6.84 -12.15
N ASP A 55 5.91 -7.47 -13.27
CA ASP A 55 6.33 -8.89 -13.47
C ASP A 55 7.40 -9.43 -12.50
N GLU A 56 7.71 -8.67 -11.45
CA GLU A 56 8.49 -9.15 -10.33
C GLU A 56 7.66 -10.07 -9.43
N PRO A 57 8.27 -11.13 -8.89
CA PRO A 57 7.64 -12.00 -7.91
C PRO A 57 7.04 -11.20 -6.75
N GLN A 58 5.88 -11.63 -6.28
CA GLN A 58 5.28 -11.12 -5.07
C GLN A 58 6.27 -11.25 -3.90
N TYR A 59 6.42 -10.19 -3.11
CA TYR A 59 7.24 -10.20 -1.91
C TYR A 59 6.53 -9.56 -0.73
N TYR A 60 6.77 -10.09 0.46
CA TYR A 60 6.24 -9.55 1.71
C TYR A 60 7.09 -8.38 2.22
N PHE A 61 6.42 -7.38 2.78
CA PHE A 61 7.10 -6.25 3.41
C PHE A 61 7.53 -6.63 4.83
N SER A 62 8.78 -7.06 4.99
CA SER A 62 9.38 -7.32 6.30
C SER A 62 10.12 -6.11 6.88
N LYS A 63 10.38 -5.08 6.06
CA LYS A 63 11.16 -3.89 6.44
C LYS A 63 10.53 -2.62 5.86
N ASN A 64 10.64 -1.54 6.62
CA ASN A 64 10.12 -0.21 6.24
C ASN A 64 10.73 0.29 4.90
N ASP A 65 12.00 0.00 4.63
CA ASP A 65 12.68 0.47 3.41
C ASP A 65 12.10 -0.15 2.14
N ARG A 66 11.72 -1.44 2.19
CA ARG A 66 11.03 -2.09 1.07
C ARG A 66 9.66 -1.47 0.83
N PHE A 67 8.92 -1.20 1.90
CA PHE A 67 7.64 -0.52 1.81
C PHE A 67 7.79 0.88 1.20
N LYS A 68 8.76 1.68 1.66
CA LYS A 68 9.05 3.01 1.09
C LYS A 68 9.47 2.95 -0.37
N SER A 69 10.29 1.96 -0.76
CA SER A 69 10.67 1.73 -2.16
C SER A 69 9.44 1.44 -3.01
N TRP A 70 8.57 0.54 -2.56
CA TRP A 70 7.31 0.25 -3.24
C TRP A 70 6.40 1.48 -3.33
N VAL A 71 6.23 2.24 -2.24
CA VAL A 71 5.42 3.48 -2.23
C VAL A 71 5.93 4.46 -3.29
N LYS A 72 7.24 4.66 -3.43
CA LYS A 72 7.82 5.51 -4.48
C LYS A 72 7.52 4.97 -5.88
N GLY A 73 7.60 3.65 -6.06
CA GLY A 73 7.36 2.95 -7.32
C GLY A 73 5.91 2.63 -7.67
N ARG A 74 4.94 2.91 -6.80
CA ARG A 74 3.53 2.49 -6.93
C ARG A 74 2.80 3.08 -8.15
N ILE A 75 3.24 4.25 -8.63
CA ILE A 75 2.67 4.89 -9.81
C ILE A 75 3.50 4.46 -11.02
N ARG A 76 2.89 3.69 -11.93
CA ARG A 76 3.52 3.21 -13.17
C ARG A 76 2.57 3.34 -14.33
N PHE A 77 3.07 3.82 -15.48
CA PHE A 77 2.26 4.05 -16.69
C PHE A 77 0.95 4.82 -16.40
N GLY A 78 1.02 5.81 -15.49
CA GLY A 78 -0.15 6.61 -15.07
C GLY A 78 -1.13 5.90 -14.11
N ARG A 79 -0.91 4.63 -13.77
CA ARG A 79 -1.75 3.83 -12.87
C ARG A 79 -1.13 3.78 -11.47
N ASN A 80 -1.97 3.89 -10.44
CA ASN A 80 -1.58 3.65 -9.06
C ASN A 80 -1.89 2.19 -8.71
N LEU A 81 -0.84 1.39 -8.54
CA LEU A 81 -0.92 -0.04 -8.28
C LEU A 81 -1.34 -0.30 -6.81
N PRO A 82 -2.21 -1.29 -6.56
CA PRO A 82 -2.57 -1.67 -5.20
C PRO A 82 -1.45 -2.46 -4.52
N ILE A 83 -1.32 -2.24 -3.21
CA ILE A 83 -0.65 -3.18 -2.30
C ILE A 83 -1.65 -4.28 -1.96
N VAL A 84 -1.20 -5.52 -1.79
CA VAL A 84 -2.07 -6.64 -1.41
C VAL A 84 -2.02 -6.83 0.10
N ALA A 85 -3.17 -6.87 0.74
CA ALA A 85 -3.34 -7.19 2.16
C ALA A 85 -3.85 -8.61 2.33
N HIS A 86 -3.10 -9.42 3.08
CA HIS A 86 -3.44 -10.78 3.45
C HIS A 86 -3.94 -10.79 4.88
N VAL A 87 -5.12 -11.39 5.11
CA VAL A 87 -5.75 -11.56 6.43
C VAL A 87 -5.22 -12.82 7.09
#